data_AF-A0A644WTV0-F1
#
_entry.id   AF-A0A644WTV0-F1
#
_cell.length_a   1.000
_cell.length_b   1.000
_cell.length_c   1.000
_cell.angle_alpha   90.00
_cell.angle_beta   90.00
_cell.angle_gamma   90.00
#
_symmetry.space_group_name_H-M   'P 1'
#
loop_
_entity.id
_entity.type
_entity.pdbx_description
1 polymer ?
#
loop_
_entity_poly.entity_id
_entity_poly.type
_entity_poly.pdbx_seq_one_letter_code
_entity_poly.pdbx_strand_id
1 'polypeptide(L)'
;MRNTRYFFIALISLLTVIFVYFCSACAPGNTVALAETPEPTSTATATPAPTPSPTPTATPTPTIEPIRELTDEEAKKEIELLGMTVDPKDEIPLSNIFVIFCSELNEIGEKTYFVEFVLLFGKSSSNTMLLSRLWNDEYIYEFPSNGIGTVESLLDGVTSSPRFESLIGIELEHVTTFSNLEVFNEIYGIKMKKVVTPIGKEITSCQSRNLSQLPFTYEEIADYYVRAFAEENRMSAADYTDPIPYTPRTPAP
;
A
#
# COMPACT_ATOMS: atom_id res chain seq x y z
N MET A 1 22.40 13.84 -50.94
CA MET A 1 21.54 13.81 -49.74
C MET A 1 21.58 15.14 -48.96
N ARG A 2 21.24 16.27 -49.60
CA ARG A 2 21.19 17.60 -48.93
C ARG A 2 19.80 18.27 -49.01
N ASN A 3 18.90 17.78 -49.86
CA ASN A 3 17.60 18.41 -50.13
C ASN A 3 16.44 17.83 -49.29
N THR A 4 16.63 16.66 -48.66
CA THR A 4 15.60 16.04 -47.81
C THR A 4 15.52 16.65 -46.42
N ARG A 5 16.60 17.29 -45.94
CA ARG A 5 16.67 17.92 -44.61
C ARG A 5 15.96 19.28 -44.55
N TYR A 6 15.94 20.04 -45.65
CA TYR A 6 15.21 21.32 -45.72
C TYR A 6 13.69 21.15 -45.82
N PHE A 7 13.23 20.02 -46.36
CA PHE A 7 11.81 19.71 -46.48
C PHE A 7 11.17 19.40 -45.11
N PHE A 8 11.88 18.67 -44.24
CA PHE A 8 11.39 18.36 -42.90
C PHE A 8 11.39 19.58 -41.96
N ILE A 9 12.36 20.49 -42.09
CA ILE A 9 12.41 21.72 -41.28
C ILE A 9 11.29 22.69 -41.69
N ALA A 10 10.99 22.82 -42.99
CA ALA A 10 9.90 23.67 -43.47
C ALA A 10 8.50 23.16 -43.04
N LEU A 11 8.30 21.84 -42.96
CA LEU A 11 7.01 21.25 -42.57
C LEU A 11 6.70 21.45 -41.08
N ILE A 12 7.72 21.40 -40.22
CA ILE A 12 7.55 21.58 -38.76
C ILE A 12 7.26 23.06 -38.42
N SER A 13 7.87 24.01 -39.11
CA SER A 13 7.62 25.45 -38.90
C SER A 13 6.23 25.91 -39.37
N LEU A 14 5.64 25.25 -40.37
CA LEU A 14 4.29 25.59 -40.86
C LEU A 14 3.18 25.10 -39.89
N LEU A 15 3.41 23.97 -39.21
CA LEU A 15 2.46 23.38 -38.26
C LEU A 15 2.36 24.18 -36.94
N THR A 16 3.44 24.86 -36.52
CA THR A 16 3.43 25.69 -35.30
C THR A 16 2.68 27.02 -35.45
N VAL A 17 2.55 27.55 -36.68
CA VAL A 17 1.85 28.83 -36.94
C VAL A 17 0.33 28.65 -36.94
N ILE A 18 -0.17 27.45 -37.26
CA ILE A 18 -1.61 27.16 -37.31
C ILE A 18 -2.23 26.98 -35.90
N PHE A 19 -1.44 26.53 -34.92
CA PHE A 19 -1.93 26.30 -33.55
C PHE A 19 -2.12 27.61 -32.73
N VAL A 20 -1.41 28.68 -33.08
CA VAL A 20 -1.48 29.99 -32.38
C VAL A 20 -2.67 30.84 -32.85
N TYR A 21 -3.27 30.53 -34.00
CA TYR A 21 -4.33 31.35 -34.59
C TYR A 21 -5.76 31.00 -34.13
N PHE A 22 -5.93 29.99 -33.28
CA PHE A 22 -7.27 29.45 -32.93
C PHE A 22 -7.86 29.92 -31.58
N CYS A 23 -7.23 30.86 -30.86
CA CYS A 23 -7.67 31.25 -29.51
C CYS A 23 -8.01 32.74 -29.34
N SER A 24 -8.61 33.42 -30.33
CA SER A 24 -9.04 34.82 -30.14
C SER A 24 -10.25 35.22 -30.97
N ALA A 25 -11.46 34.86 -30.52
CA ALA A 25 -12.68 35.61 -30.86
C ALA A 25 -13.88 35.13 -30.03
N CYS A 26 -14.29 35.91 -29.02
CA CYS A 26 -15.70 36.16 -28.69
C CYS A 26 -15.79 37.10 -27.48
N ALA A 27 -15.89 38.40 -27.76
CA ALA A 27 -16.48 39.37 -26.84
C ALA A 27 -17.47 40.21 -27.64
N PRO A 28 -18.79 40.11 -27.40
CA PRO A 28 -19.75 40.97 -28.06
C PRO A 28 -19.77 42.34 -27.38
N GLY A 29 -19.39 43.36 -28.14
CA GLY A 29 -19.66 44.76 -27.82
C GLY A 29 -21.09 45.11 -28.22
N ASN A 30 -21.91 45.53 -27.26
CA ASN A 30 -23.19 46.20 -27.53
C ASN A 30 -23.13 47.62 -26.95
N THR A 31 -23.02 48.58 -27.86
CA THR A 31 -23.30 50.00 -27.63
C THR A 31 -24.81 50.17 -27.51
N VAL A 32 -25.32 50.61 -26.35
CA VAL A 32 -26.74 50.96 -26.17
C VAL A 32 -26.85 52.45 -25.90
N ALA A 33 -27.68 53.10 -26.72
CA ALA A 33 -28.05 54.49 -26.67
C ALA A 33 -28.80 54.83 -25.37
N LEU A 34 -28.53 56.01 -24.78
CA LEU A 34 -29.36 56.56 -23.71
C LEU A 34 -30.73 56.96 -24.28
N ALA A 35 -31.77 56.28 -23.81
CA ALA A 35 -33.15 56.76 -23.84
C ALA A 35 -33.65 56.84 -22.39
N GLU A 36 -34.19 57.99 -22.01
CA GLU A 36 -34.71 58.26 -20.67
C GLU A 36 -35.88 57.32 -20.33
N THR A 37 -35.88 56.77 -19.11
CA THR A 37 -36.92 55.89 -18.56
C THR A 37 -37.30 56.39 -17.15
N PRO A 38 -38.60 56.41 -16.80
CA PRO A 38 -39.12 57.10 -15.61
C PRO A 38 -38.69 56.46 -14.28
N GLU A 39 -38.77 57.29 -13.24
CA GLU A 39 -38.35 57.07 -11.85
C GLU A 39 -39.06 55.84 -11.19
N PRO A 40 -38.31 54.84 -10.68
CA PRO A 40 -38.90 53.72 -9.98
C PRO A 40 -39.23 54.05 -8.52
N THR A 41 -40.48 53.78 -8.13
CA THR A 41 -40.95 53.85 -6.73
C THR A 41 -40.29 52.73 -5.90
N SER A 42 -39.50 53.10 -4.88
CA SER A 42 -38.86 52.14 -3.98
C SER A 42 -39.87 51.53 -3.02
N THR A 43 -40.23 50.27 -3.23
CA THR A 43 -40.86 49.45 -2.18
C THR A 43 -39.78 48.55 -1.60
N ALA A 44 -39.25 48.89 -0.44
CA ALA A 44 -38.26 48.06 0.25
C ALA A 44 -38.96 46.82 0.84
N THR A 45 -38.87 45.68 0.14
CA THR A 45 -39.23 44.38 0.71
C THR A 45 -38.10 43.92 1.62
N ALA A 46 -38.37 43.80 2.92
CA ALA A 46 -37.40 43.26 3.88
C ALA A 46 -36.99 41.84 3.47
N THR A 47 -35.72 41.65 3.15
CA THR A 47 -35.16 40.33 2.86
C THR A 47 -35.02 39.57 4.19
N PRO A 48 -35.55 38.34 4.31
CA PRO A 48 -35.38 37.55 5.53
C PRO A 48 -33.89 37.24 5.77
N ALA A 49 -33.45 37.35 7.02
CA ALA A 49 -32.07 37.09 7.40
C ALA A 49 -31.70 35.62 7.12
N PRO A 50 -30.45 35.33 6.71
CA PRO A 50 -30.01 33.97 6.47
C PRO A 50 -30.13 33.15 7.76
N THR A 51 -30.80 32.01 7.67
CA THR A 51 -30.91 31.05 8.76
C THR A 51 -29.49 30.51 9.07
N PRO A 52 -29.04 30.49 10.33
CA PRO A 52 -27.74 29.96 10.66
C PRO A 52 -27.66 28.48 10.26
N SER A 53 -26.63 28.13 9.47
CA SER A 53 -26.35 26.74 9.10
C SER A 53 -26.04 25.94 10.37
N PRO A 54 -26.52 24.70 10.49
CA PRO A 54 -26.13 23.84 11.60
C PRO A 54 -24.60 23.67 11.63
N THR A 55 -24.02 23.87 12.81
CA THR A 55 -22.61 23.56 13.08
C THR A 55 -22.40 22.06 12.82
N PRO A 56 -21.39 21.65 12.04
CA PRO A 56 -21.11 20.23 11.84
C PRO A 56 -20.90 19.57 13.20
N THR A 57 -21.68 18.52 13.46
CA THR A 57 -21.51 17.71 14.67
C THR A 57 -20.18 16.98 14.53
N ALA A 58 -19.30 17.11 15.53
CA ALA A 58 -18.05 16.38 15.56
C ALA A 58 -18.35 14.88 15.41
N THR A 59 -17.85 14.26 14.34
CA THR A 59 -17.90 12.81 14.19
C THR A 59 -17.10 12.21 15.34
N PRO A 60 -17.65 11.26 16.11
CA PRO A 60 -16.90 10.64 17.20
C PRO A 60 -15.63 10.03 16.61
N THR A 61 -14.47 10.43 17.13
CA THR A 61 -13.21 9.74 16.84
C THR A 61 -13.41 8.28 17.22
N PRO A 62 -13.19 7.30 16.32
CA PRO A 62 -13.30 5.90 16.67
C PRO A 62 -12.37 5.62 17.86
N THR A 63 -12.94 5.13 18.96
CA THR A 63 -12.16 4.68 20.10
C THR A 63 -11.40 3.44 19.67
N ILE A 64 -10.09 3.58 19.47
CA ILE A 64 -9.22 2.45 19.12
C ILE A 64 -9.13 1.52 20.32
N GLU A 65 -9.73 0.33 20.22
CA GLU A 65 -9.53 -0.71 21.23
C GLU A 65 -8.04 -1.11 21.28
N PRO A 66 -7.46 -1.26 22.49
CA PRO A 66 -6.08 -1.66 22.66
C PRO A 66 -5.89 -3.14 22.30
N ILE A 67 -4.73 -3.47 21.72
CA ILE A 67 -4.35 -4.87 21.49
C ILE A 67 -4.27 -5.58 22.83
N ARG A 68 -4.93 -6.75 22.93
CA ARG A 68 -4.95 -7.58 24.14
C ARG A 68 -3.55 -7.97 24.59
N GLU A 69 -3.32 -7.97 25.90
CA GLU A 69 -2.13 -8.57 26.51
C GLU A 69 -2.28 -10.10 26.53
N LEU A 70 -1.35 -10.81 25.89
CA LEU A 70 -1.26 -12.26 25.92
C LEU A 70 -0.39 -12.73 27.09
N THR A 71 -0.86 -13.73 27.81
CA THR A 71 -0.01 -14.54 28.70
C THR A 71 0.96 -15.40 27.86
N ASP A 72 2.03 -15.91 28.48
CA ASP A 72 3.01 -16.74 27.76
C ASP A 72 2.39 -18.03 27.20
N GLU A 73 1.44 -18.63 27.93
CA GLU A 73 0.72 -19.83 27.46
C GLU A 73 -0.23 -19.53 26.29
N GLU A 74 -0.82 -18.33 26.25
CA GLU A 74 -1.63 -17.89 25.11
C GLU A 74 -0.76 -17.57 23.89
N ALA A 75 0.33 -16.82 24.08
CA ALA A 75 1.29 -16.53 23.02
C ALA A 75 1.85 -17.83 22.40
N LYS A 76 2.17 -18.83 23.23
CA LYS A 76 2.62 -20.13 22.73
C LYS A 76 1.58 -20.83 21.85
N LYS A 77 0.29 -20.80 22.23
CA LYS A 77 -0.79 -21.36 21.41
C LYS A 77 -0.93 -20.63 20.09
N GLU A 78 -0.84 -19.31 20.09
CA GLU A 78 -0.86 -18.49 18.87
C GLU A 78 0.34 -18.83 17.95
N ILE A 79 1.53 -19.03 18.51
CA ILE A 79 2.73 -19.42 17.75
C ILE A 79 2.54 -20.81 17.12
N GLU A 80 1.91 -21.75 17.81
CA GLU A 80 1.59 -23.07 17.25
C GLU A 80 0.68 -22.97 16.01
N LEU A 81 -0.23 -21.99 15.95
CA LEU A 81 -1.12 -21.74 14.79
C LEU A 81 -0.39 -21.18 13.57
N LEU A 82 0.82 -20.63 13.72
CA LEU A 82 1.63 -20.18 12.58
C LEU A 82 2.05 -21.34 11.67
N GLY A 83 2.01 -22.59 12.19
CA GLY A 83 2.41 -23.80 11.48
C GLY A 83 3.91 -23.83 11.18
N MET A 84 4.71 -23.41 12.16
CA MET A 84 6.17 -23.38 12.05
C MET A 84 6.73 -24.79 11.83
N THR A 85 7.55 -24.95 10.80
CA THR A 85 8.27 -26.20 10.49
C THR A 85 9.79 -26.02 10.48
N VAL A 86 10.26 -24.77 10.43
CA VAL A 86 11.65 -24.39 10.69
C VAL A 86 12.03 -24.66 12.15
N ASP A 87 13.33 -24.86 12.42
CA ASP A 87 13.79 -25.03 13.80
C ASP A 87 13.60 -23.72 14.57
N PRO A 88 12.83 -23.70 15.68
CA PRO A 88 12.58 -22.49 16.46
C PRO A 88 13.85 -21.84 17.01
N LYS A 89 14.96 -22.59 17.13
CA LYS A 89 16.25 -22.09 17.62
C LYS A 89 17.20 -21.61 16.53
N ASP A 90 16.88 -21.85 15.26
CA ASP A 90 17.66 -21.28 14.16
C ASP A 90 17.50 -19.75 14.16
N GLU A 91 18.59 -19.07 13.81
CA GLU A 91 18.66 -17.62 13.82
C GLU A 91 18.67 -17.06 12.41
N ILE A 92 17.98 -15.92 12.23
CA ILE A 92 17.98 -15.17 10.98
C ILE A 92 18.17 -13.67 11.27
N PRO A 93 19.05 -12.96 10.52
CA PRO A 93 19.16 -11.51 10.60
C PRO A 93 17.84 -10.81 10.29
N LEU A 94 17.47 -9.79 11.07
CA LEU A 94 16.30 -8.96 10.77
C LEU A 94 16.33 -8.39 9.35
N SER A 95 17.52 -8.19 8.78
CA SER A 95 17.69 -7.70 7.42
C SER A 95 17.20 -8.62 6.33
N ASN A 96 16.99 -9.90 6.64
CA ASN A 96 16.53 -10.90 5.68
C ASN A 96 15.01 -11.07 5.73
N ILE A 97 14.34 -10.47 6.72
CA ILE A 97 12.90 -10.56 6.91
C ILE A 97 12.24 -9.32 6.30
N PHE A 98 11.24 -9.58 5.48
CA PHE A 98 10.37 -8.58 4.90
C PHE A 98 9.01 -8.65 5.57
N VAL A 99 8.32 -7.51 5.55
CA VAL A 99 6.95 -7.39 6.03
C VAL A 99 6.08 -7.09 4.83
N ILE A 100 5.02 -7.88 4.66
CA ILE A 100 4.02 -7.62 3.64
C ILE A 100 2.73 -7.13 4.26
N PHE A 101 2.09 -6.23 3.54
CA PHE A 101 0.76 -5.71 3.83
C PHE A 101 -0.15 -6.22 2.73
N CYS A 102 -1.22 -6.87 3.14
CA CYS A 102 -2.20 -7.43 2.24
C CYS A 102 -3.58 -6.89 2.61
N SER A 103 -4.50 -6.93 1.66
CA SER A 103 -5.89 -6.56 1.90
C SER A 103 -6.87 -7.52 1.27
N GLU A 104 -8.07 -7.53 1.81
CA GLU A 104 -9.24 -8.18 1.21
C GLU A 104 -10.45 -7.24 1.30
N LEU A 105 -11.43 -7.44 0.43
CA LEU A 105 -12.71 -6.74 0.52
C LEU A 105 -13.65 -7.50 1.47
N ASN A 106 -14.14 -6.82 2.50
CA ASN A 106 -15.16 -7.35 3.38
C ASN A 106 -16.56 -7.37 2.72
N GLU A 107 -17.56 -7.88 3.43
CA GLU A 107 -18.94 -8.06 2.92
C GLU A 107 -19.61 -6.77 2.42
N ILE A 108 -19.16 -5.60 2.90
CA ILE A 108 -19.68 -4.29 2.51
C ILE A 108 -18.79 -3.57 1.48
N GLY A 109 -17.72 -4.23 1.03
CA GLY A 109 -16.81 -3.71 0.01
C GLY A 109 -15.72 -2.77 0.54
N GLU A 110 -15.46 -2.76 1.84
CA GLU A 110 -14.33 -2.02 2.43
C GLU A 110 -13.10 -2.92 2.57
N LYS A 111 -11.91 -2.33 2.52
CA LYS A 111 -10.64 -3.06 2.68
C LYS A 111 -10.37 -3.38 4.15
N THR A 112 -10.13 -4.65 4.44
CA THR A 112 -9.48 -5.11 5.68
C THR A 112 -8.02 -5.38 5.40
N TYR A 113 -7.12 -4.98 6.30
CA TYR A 113 -5.67 -5.13 6.13
C TYR A 113 -5.05 -6.09 7.13
N PHE A 114 -4.05 -6.83 6.67
CA PHE A 114 -3.30 -7.79 7.46
C PHE A 114 -1.82 -7.78 7.09
N VAL A 115 -1.01 -8.26 8.02
CA VAL A 115 0.45 -8.27 7.98
C VAL A 115 0.98 -9.70 8.03
N GLU A 116 2.03 -9.99 7.26
CA GLU A 116 2.76 -11.26 7.33
C GLU A 116 4.27 -11.00 7.25
N PHE A 117 5.04 -11.81 7.96
CA PHE A 117 6.50 -11.80 7.88
C PHE A 117 6.96 -12.86 6.88
N VAL A 118 7.79 -12.42 5.94
CA VAL A 118 8.15 -13.22 4.77
C VAL A 118 9.63 -13.11 4.45
N LEU A 119 10.11 -14.09 3.69
CA LEU A 119 11.41 -14.01 3.04
C LEU A 119 11.21 -13.67 1.57
N LEU A 120 12.18 -12.95 1.00
CA LEU A 120 12.15 -12.49 -0.38
C LEU A 120 13.29 -13.11 -1.18
N PHE A 121 12.94 -13.83 -2.25
CA PHE A 121 13.89 -14.52 -3.12
C PHE A 121 13.83 -13.99 -4.55
N GLY A 122 15.00 -13.78 -5.15
CA GLY A 122 15.12 -13.49 -6.58
C GLY A 122 15.33 -14.77 -7.38
N LYS A 123 14.51 -15.01 -8.41
CA LYS A 123 14.69 -16.11 -9.36
C LYS A 123 15.47 -15.60 -10.58
N SER A 124 16.78 -15.88 -10.57
CA SER A 124 17.74 -15.43 -11.58
C SER A 124 17.40 -15.86 -13.02
N SER A 125 16.67 -16.96 -13.20
CA SER A 125 16.30 -17.49 -14.51
C SER A 125 15.09 -16.80 -15.17
N SER A 126 14.33 -15.96 -14.45
CA SER A 126 13.05 -15.44 -14.93
C SER A 126 12.76 -13.97 -14.60
N ASN A 127 13.71 -13.21 -14.02
CA ASN A 127 13.45 -11.86 -13.51
C ASN A 127 12.16 -11.82 -12.67
N THR A 128 11.92 -12.83 -11.84
CA THR A 128 10.77 -12.88 -10.93
C THR A 128 11.26 -12.93 -9.49
N MET A 129 10.44 -12.42 -8.59
CA MET A 129 10.62 -12.44 -7.15
C MET A 129 9.55 -13.32 -6.53
N LEU A 130 9.94 -14.02 -5.48
CA LEU A 130 9.10 -14.94 -4.73
C LEU A 130 9.08 -14.48 -3.28
N LEU A 131 7.89 -14.45 -2.70
CA LEU A 131 7.72 -14.32 -1.26
C LEU A 131 7.46 -15.70 -0.68
N SER A 132 8.23 -16.10 0.32
CA SER A 132 7.93 -17.28 1.12
C SER A 132 7.43 -16.89 2.50
N ARG A 133 6.60 -17.74 3.08
CA ARG A 133 6.28 -17.64 4.51
C ARG A 133 7.54 -17.88 5.31
N LEU A 134 7.75 -17.06 6.34
CA LEU A 134 8.88 -17.22 7.25
C LEU A 134 8.82 -18.55 8.03
N TRP A 135 7.61 -19.06 8.29
CA TRP A 135 7.37 -20.17 9.21
C TRP A 135 7.64 -21.55 8.62
N ASN A 136 7.50 -21.70 7.31
CA ASN A 136 7.58 -23.00 6.62
C ASN A 136 8.15 -22.96 5.20
N ASP A 137 8.72 -21.82 4.78
CA ASP A 137 9.34 -21.61 3.47
C ASP A 137 8.44 -21.83 2.23
N GLU A 138 7.13 -22.00 2.42
CA GLU A 138 6.19 -22.12 1.30
C GLU A 138 6.06 -20.80 0.54
N TYR A 139 6.17 -20.85 -0.79
CA TYR A 139 6.01 -19.67 -1.65
C TYR A 139 4.55 -19.24 -1.74
N ILE A 140 4.24 -17.99 -1.39
CA ILE A 140 2.87 -17.46 -1.31
C ILE A 140 2.54 -16.47 -2.43
N TYR A 141 3.52 -15.74 -2.94
CA TYR A 141 3.35 -14.83 -4.07
C TYR A 141 4.54 -14.86 -5.02
N GLU A 142 4.26 -14.66 -6.31
CA GLU A 142 5.26 -14.45 -7.37
C GLU A 142 4.97 -13.15 -8.11
N PHE A 143 5.98 -12.31 -8.33
CA PHE A 143 5.82 -11.05 -9.07
C PHE A 143 7.08 -10.71 -9.90
N PRO A 144 6.97 -9.90 -10.96
CA PRO A 144 8.13 -9.45 -11.73
C PRO A 144 9.15 -8.63 -10.93
N SER A 145 10.43 -8.91 -11.14
CA SER A 145 11.57 -8.11 -10.65
C SER A 145 11.81 -6.97 -11.66
N ASN A 146 11.03 -5.89 -11.60
CA ASN A 146 11.06 -4.82 -12.61
C ASN A 146 12.28 -3.87 -12.53
N GLY A 147 13.48 -4.37 -12.21
CA GLY A 147 14.70 -3.54 -12.14
C GLY A 147 14.64 -2.43 -11.09
N ILE A 148 13.97 -2.72 -9.98
CA ILE A 148 13.58 -1.76 -8.95
C ILE A 148 14.76 -1.50 -8.01
N GLY A 149 15.08 -0.22 -7.74
CA GLY A 149 16.25 0.19 -6.97
C GLY A 149 16.14 -0.02 -5.45
N THR A 150 14.93 -0.21 -4.92
CA THR A 150 14.65 -0.42 -3.49
C THR A 150 13.48 -1.39 -3.29
N VAL A 151 13.40 -1.98 -2.09
CA VAL A 151 12.35 -2.93 -1.67
C VAL A 151 10.97 -2.26 -1.62
N GLU A 152 10.91 -0.99 -1.22
CA GLU A 152 9.68 -0.21 -1.10
C GLU A 152 8.96 -0.03 -2.45
N SER A 153 9.70 0.01 -3.56
CA SER A 153 9.11 0.16 -4.88
C SER A 153 8.68 -1.17 -5.50
N LEU A 154 8.82 -2.31 -4.80
CA LEU A 154 8.60 -3.66 -5.36
C LEU A 154 7.19 -3.88 -5.94
N LEU A 155 6.20 -3.11 -5.48
CA LEU A 155 4.81 -3.28 -5.89
C LEU A 155 4.19 -2.09 -6.60
N ASP A 156 4.92 -0.99 -6.81
CA ASP A 156 4.39 0.18 -7.52
C ASP A 156 4.02 -0.18 -8.96
N GLY A 157 2.72 -0.41 -9.20
CA GLY A 157 2.18 -0.81 -10.50
C GLY A 157 2.48 -2.26 -10.91
N VAL A 158 2.79 -3.15 -9.97
CA VAL A 158 3.15 -4.55 -10.26
C VAL A 158 2.04 -5.51 -9.82
N THR A 159 1.53 -6.31 -10.74
CA THR A 159 0.58 -7.39 -10.42
C THR A 159 1.32 -8.59 -9.82
N SER A 160 0.99 -8.96 -8.58
CA SER A 160 1.42 -10.20 -7.96
C SER A 160 0.54 -11.38 -8.37
N SER A 161 1.08 -12.58 -8.34
CA SER A 161 0.36 -13.83 -8.59
C SER A 161 0.35 -14.67 -7.31
N PRO A 162 -0.82 -14.95 -6.72
CA PRO A 162 -0.91 -15.83 -5.55
C PRO A 162 -0.50 -17.26 -5.91
N ARG A 163 -0.11 -18.03 -4.89
CA ARG A 163 0.32 -19.43 -5.01
C ARG A 163 -0.62 -20.42 -4.32
N PHE A 164 -1.64 -19.91 -3.64
CA PHE A 164 -2.67 -20.67 -2.96
C PHE A 164 -4.04 -20.16 -3.41
N GLU A 165 -5.02 -21.06 -3.55
CA GLU A 165 -6.38 -20.70 -3.96
C GLU A 165 -7.03 -19.80 -2.90
N SER A 166 -6.73 -20.00 -1.62
CA SER A 166 -7.22 -19.13 -0.52
C SER A 166 -6.76 -17.69 -0.63
N LEU A 167 -5.69 -17.42 -1.38
CA LEU A 167 -5.18 -16.06 -1.61
C LEU A 167 -5.83 -15.38 -2.82
N ILE A 168 -6.75 -16.03 -3.53
CA ILE A 168 -7.51 -15.39 -4.61
C ILE A 168 -8.47 -14.35 -4.01
N GLY A 169 -8.33 -13.11 -4.44
CA GLY A 169 -9.09 -11.98 -3.89
C GLY A 169 -8.37 -11.25 -2.76
N ILE A 170 -7.25 -11.78 -2.29
CA ILE A 170 -6.32 -11.07 -1.43
C ILE A 170 -5.34 -10.27 -2.31
N GLU A 171 -5.29 -8.96 -2.09
CA GLU A 171 -4.36 -8.06 -2.76
C GLU A 171 -3.10 -7.90 -1.92
N LEU A 172 -1.93 -8.05 -2.54
CA LEU A 172 -0.65 -7.71 -1.94
C LEU A 172 -0.40 -6.20 -2.15
N GLU A 173 -0.57 -5.40 -1.10
CA GLU A 173 -0.53 -3.94 -1.14
C GLU A 173 0.91 -3.40 -1.10
N HIS A 174 1.74 -3.96 -0.21
CA HIS A 174 3.09 -3.47 0.00
C HIS A 174 4.07 -4.55 0.49
N VAL A 175 5.35 -4.41 0.14
CA VAL A 175 6.47 -5.18 0.71
C VAL A 175 7.49 -4.20 1.24
N THR A 176 7.90 -4.34 2.49
CA THR A 176 8.88 -3.44 3.11
C THR A 176 9.77 -4.16 4.11
N THR A 177 10.68 -3.42 4.73
CA THR A 177 11.55 -3.88 5.81
C THR A 177 11.09 -3.31 7.15
N PHE A 178 11.55 -3.89 8.26
CA PHE A 178 11.20 -3.43 9.61
C PHE A 178 11.45 -1.94 9.88
N SER A 179 12.40 -1.31 9.18
CA SER A 179 12.70 0.12 9.30
C SER A 179 11.52 1.04 8.95
N ASN A 180 10.52 0.56 8.21
CA ASN A 180 9.36 1.36 7.80
C ASN A 180 8.05 0.87 8.43
N LEU A 181 8.13 -0.08 9.36
CA LEU A 181 6.95 -0.77 9.90
C LEU A 181 5.95 0.21 10.54
N GLU A 182 6.41 1.18 11.33
CA GLU A 182 5.52 2.17 11.95
C GLU A 182 4.77 3.02 10.90
N VAL A 183 5.47 3.44 9.83
CA VAL A 183 4.89 4.26 8.75
C VAL A 183 3.81 3.48 8.01
N PHE A 184 4.08 2.23 7.63
CA PHE A 184 3.10 1.43 6.89
C PHE A 184 1.93 0.95 7.75
N ASN A 185 2.17 0.70 9.04
CA ASN A 185 1.08 0.44 9.98
C ASN A 185 0.12 1.64 10.08
N GLU A 186 0.64 2.87 10.08
CA GLU A 186 -0.21 4.07 10.04
C GLU A 186 -0.98 4.20 8.72
N ILE A 187 -0.31 3.99 7.57
CA ILE A 187 -0.92 4.07 6.23
C ILE A 187 -2.08 3.07 6.07
N TYR A 188 -1.87 1.83 6.52
CA TYR A 188 -2.85 0.74 6.35
C TYR A 188 -3.78 0.56 7.56
N GLY A 189 -3.66 1.41 8.58
CA GLY A 189 -4.48 1.31 9.79
C GLY A 189 -4.25 0.03 10.59
N ILE A 190 -3.09 -0.61 10.44
CA ILE A 190 -2.73 -1.80 11.22
C ILE A 190 -2.28 -1.36 12.60
N LYS A 191 -2.98 -1.83 13.63
CA LYS A 191 -2.58 -1.55 15.02
C LYS A 191 -1.37 -2.40 15.37
N MET A 192 -0.35 -1.74 15.93
CA MET A 192 0.83 -2.41 16.46
C MET A 192 1.07 -1.98 17.90
N LYS A 193 1.36 -2.96 18.74
CA LYS A 193 1.76 -2.79 20.13
C LYS A 193 3.26 -2.92 20.27
N LYS A 194 3.85 -2.04 21.09
CA LYS A 194 5.26 -2.13 21.44
C LYS A 194 5.51 -3.32 22.38
N VAL A 195 6.33 -4.26 21.94
CA VAL A 195 6.74 -5.43 22.73
C VAL A 195 8.10 -5.19 23.37
N VAL A 196 8.22 -5.43 24.68
CA VAL A 196 9.45 -5.14 25.46
C VAL A 196 10.37 -6.37 25.51
N THR A 197 10.79 -6.85 24.33
CA THR A 197 11.75 -7.94 24.15
C THR A 197 13.04 -7.43 23.48
N PRO A 198 14.14 -8.22 23.44
CA PRO A 198 15.34 -7.83 22.68
C PRO A 198 15.02 -7.46 21.22
N ILE A 199 14.29 -8.32 20.50
CA ILE A 199 13.85 -8.05 19.13
C ILE A 199 12.92 -6.83 19.04
N GLY A 200 11.96 -6.68 19.96
CA GLY A 200 11.03 -5.54 19.92
C GLY A 200 11.73 -4.20 20.15
N LYS A 201 12.76 -4.17 21.00
CA LYS A 201 13.64 -2.99 21.17
C LYS A 201 14.42 -2.70 19.88
N GLU A 202 14.96 -3.72 19.24
CA GLU A 202 15.72 -3.57 18.00
C GLU A 202 14.85 -3.01 16.89
N ILE A 203 13.67 -3.61 16.65
CA ILE A 203 12.69 -3.15 15.66
C ILE A 203 12.26 -1.70 15.95
N THR A 204 11.99 -1.35 17.21
CA THR A 204 11.66 0.04 17.58
C THR A 204 12.82 0.98 17.25
N SER A 205 14.06 0.54 17.47
CA SER A 205 15.25 1.39 17.29
C SER A 205 15.61 1.63 15.82
N CYS A 206 15.25 0.69 14.93
CA CYS A 206 15.57 0.80 13.51
C CYS A 206 14.52 1.58 12.68
N GLN A 207 13.41 2.02 13.29
CA GLN A 207 12.39 2.80 12.60
C GLN A 207 12.99 4.09 12.00
N SER A 208 12.73 4.34 10.72
CA SER A 208 13.31 5.43 9.93
C SER A 208 14.85 5.45 9.89
N ARG A 209 15.51 4.31 10.12
CA ARG A 209 16.97 4.15 10.11
C ARG A 209 17.37 2.95 9.25
N ASN A 210 18.68 2.72 9.18
CA ASN A 210 19.23 1.53 8.53
C ASN A 210 18.71 0.25 9.20
N LEU A 211 18.49 -0.75 8.35
CA LEU A 211 18.01 -2.07 8.75
C LEU A 211 19.02 -2.80 9.64
N SER A 212 18.54 -3.33 10.76
CA SER A 212 19.35 -4.09 11.70
C SER A 212 19.89 -5.36 11.06
N GLN A 213 21.15 -5.67 11.36
CA GLN A 213 21.82 -6.92 10.96
C GLN A 213 21.85 -7.93 12.12
N LEU A 214 21.24 -7.60 13.27
CA LEU A 214 21.24 -8.50 14.41
C LEU A 214 20.38 -9.73 14.11
N PRO A 215 20.91 -10.94 14.39
CA PRO A 215 20.14 -12.17 14.28
C PRO A 215 19.21 -12.35 15.48
N PHE A 216 18.07 -12.99 15.24
CA PHE A 216 17.13 -13.44 16.27
C PHE A 216 16.61 -14.83 15.89
N THR A 217 16.20 -15.59 16.89
CA THR A 217 15.63 -16.93 16.67
C THR A 217 14.24 -16.85 16.03
N TYR A 218 13.84 -17.87 15.28
CA TYR A 218 12.48 -17.96 14.75
C TYR A 218 11.42 -17.90 15.86
N GLU A 219 11.69 -18.46 17.04
CA GLU A 219 10.81 -18.36 18.20
C GLU A 219 10.66 -16.91 18.70
N GLU A 220 11.74 -16.14 18.80
CA GLU A 220 11.67 -14.72 19.18
C GLU A 220 10.90 -13.89 18.16
N ILE A 221 11.07 -14.18 16.88
CA ILE A 221 10.35 -13.50 15.79
C ILE A 221 8.86 -13.83 15.84
N ALA A 222 8.51 -15.10 16.04
CA ALA A 222 7.12 -15.53 16.19
C ALA A 222 6.47 -14.92 17.44
N ASP A 223 7.15 -14.92 18.58
CA ASP A 223 6.66 -14.28 19.81
C ASP A 223 6.43 -12.78 19.62
N TYR A 224 7.36 -12.09 18.95
CA TYR A 224 7.14 -10.69 18.59
C TYR A 224 5.91 -10.52 17.68
N TYR A 225 5.80 -11.33 16.62
CA TYR A 225 4.68 -11.26 15.67
C TYR A 225 3.33 -11.39 16.38
N VAL A 226 3.14 -12.43 17.20
CA VAL A 226 1.84 -12.69 17.87
C VAL A 226 1.50 -11.68 18.97
N ARG A 227 2.51 -11.04 19.60
CA ARG A 227 2.30 -10.05 20.66
C ARG A 227 2.17 -8.62 20.15
N ALA A 228 2.78 -8.32 19.00
CA ALA A 228 2.81 -6.99 18.43
C ALA A 228 1.52 -6.68 17.65
N PHE A 229 0.93 -7.66 16.98
CA PHE A 229 -0.26 -7.48 16.14
C PHE A 229 -1.47 -8.22 16.70
N ALA A 230 -2.64 -7.61 16.53
CA ALA A 230 -3.91 -8.26 16.87
C ALA A 230 -4.12 -9.51 16.00
N GLU A 231 -4.87 -10.49 16.51
CA GLU A 231 -5.11 -11.77 15.82
C GLU A 231 -5.71 -11.54 14.43
N GLU A 232 -6.69 -10.65 14.32
CA GLU A 232 -7.36 -10.28 13.08
C GLU A 232 -6.48 -9.56 12.04
N ASN A 233 -5.29 -9.09 12.44
CA ASN A 233 -4.35 -8.46 11.52
C ASN A 233 -3.22 -9.41 11.10
N ARG A 234 -3.18 -10.66 11.59
CA ARG A 234 -2.10 -11.60 11.31
C ARG A 234 -2.58 -12.72 10.38
N MET A 235 -1.66 -13.22 9.58
CA MET A 235 -1.81 -14.45 8.81
C MET A 235 -1.24 -15.63 9.61
N SER A 236 -1.86 -16.79 9.43
CA SER A 236 -1.54 -18.05 10.11
C SER A 236 -1.46 -19.20 9.10
N ALA A 237 -1.13 -20.41 9.53
CA ALA A 237 -1.12 -21.55 8.60
C ALA A 237 -2.50 -21.89 8.02
N ALA A 238 -3.58 -21.55 8.73
CA ALA A 238 -4.94 -21.85 8.29
C ALA A 238 -5.36 -21.03 7.07
N ASP A 239 -4.69 -19.89 6.82
CA ASP A 239 -5.04 -18.95 5.74
C ASP A 239 -4.45 -19.38 4.38
N TYR A 240 -3.64 -20.43 4.34
CA TYR A 240 -2.97 -20.93 3.14
C TYR A 240 -3.46 -22.34 2.80
N THR A 241 -4.57 -22.43 2.06
CA THR A 241 -5.16 -23.70 1.64
C THR A 241 -5.11 -23.86 0.13
N ASP A 242 -4.97 -25.12 -0.30
CA ASP A 242 -5.00 -25.55 -1.69
C ASP A 242 -3.96 -24.85 -2.59
N PRO A 243 -2.74 -25.42 -2.73
CA PRO A 243 -1.72 -24.81 -3.57
C PRO A 243 -2.15 -24.81 -5.03
N ILE A 244 -1.96 -23.66 -5.70
CA ILE A 244 -2.22 -23.51 -7.12
C ILE A 244 -1.16 -24.32 -7.89
N PRO A 245 -1.55 -25.21 -8.82
CA PRO A 245 -0.61 -25.96 -9.63
C PRO A 245 0.39 -25.03 -10.31
N TYR A 246 1.69 -25.26 -10.06
CA TYR A 246 2.71 -24.45 -10.68
C TYR A 246 2.68 -24.64 -12.19
N THR A 247 2.33 -23.56 -12.90
CA THR A 247 2.55 -23.47 -14.33
C THR A 247 3.77 -22.57 -14.53
N PRO A 248 4.92 -23.11 -14.96
CA PRO A 248 6.08 -22.29 -15.27
C PRO A 248 5.67 -21.22 -16.29
N ARG A 249 5.92 -19.94 -15.97
CA ARG A 249 5.84 -18.89 -16.98
C ARG A 249 6.86 -19.24 -18.06
N THR A 250 6.40 -19.64 -19.24
CA THR A 250 7.27 -19.83 -20.40
C THR A 250 8.00 -18.50 -20.61
N PRO A 251 9.34 -18.47 -20.65
CA PRO A 251 10.06 -17.24 -20.98
C PRO A 251 9.47 -16.68 -22.27
N ALA A 252 9.12 -15.38 -22.27
CA ALA A 252 8.76 -14.72 -23.51
C ALA A 252 9.93 -14.87 -24.49
N PRO A 253 9.68 -15.25 -25.76
CA PRO A 253 10.74 -15.45 -26.75
C PRO A 253 11.50 -14.15 -27.06
#